data_AF-A0A7W9WYL3-F1
#
_entry.id   AF-A0A7W9WYL3-F1
#
_cell.length_a   1.000
_cell.length_b   1.000
_cell.length_c   1.000
_cell.angle_alpha   90.00
_cell.angle_beta   90.00
_cell.angle_gamma   90.00
#
_symmetry.space_group_name_H-M   'P 1'
#
loop_
_entity.id
_entity.type
_entity.pdbx_description
1 polymer ?
#
loop_
_entity_poly.entity_id
_entity_poly.type
_entity_poly.pdbx_seq_one_letter_code
_entity_poly.pdbx_strand_id
1 'polypeptide(L)'
;MMLDLETWLIDTGAVVLQKLNDEGADSLSPAESGVYWMWWIDYAVRNSGSFGPLQDVGSTAISDLIAFSERTGLTRLAAWLDSAADESTFCKSYLEHFDEACSELRDVYCADVR
;
A
#
# COMPACT_ATOMS: atom_id res chain seq x y z
N MET A 1 -13.82 -17.08 -8.65
CA MET A 1 -14.13 -15.88 -7.83
C MET A 1 -12.94 -14.97 -7.97
N MET A 2 -13.10 -13.84 -8.65
CA MET A 2 -12.08 -12.80 -8.65
C MET A 2 -12.03 -12.27 -7.21
N LEU A 3 -10.87 -12.33 -6.57
CA LEU A 3 -10.72 -11.88 -5.19
C LEU A 3 -10.89 -10.36 -5.18
N ASP A 4 -11.78 -9.83 -4.34
CA ASP A 4 -11.99 -8.40 -4.23
C ASP A 4 -10.85 -7.77 -3.42
N LEU A 5 -9.81 -7.33 -4.13
CA LEU A 5 -8.59 -6.77 -3.56
C LEU A 5 -8.81 -5.38 -2.98
N GLU A 6 -9.77 -4.62 -3.51
CA GLU A 6 -10.14 -3.32 -2.97
C GLU A 6 -10.77 -3.49 -1.59
N THR A 7 -11.78 -4.36 -1.47
CA THR A 7 -12.38 -4.68 -0.17
C THR A 7 -11.36 -5.25 0.80
N TRP A 8 -10.48 -6.16 0.33
CA TRP A 8 -9.41 -6.70 1.18
C TRP A 8 -8.50 -5.59 1.73
N LEU A 9 -8.04 -4.67 0.88
CA LEU A 9 -7.14 -3.59 1.28
C LEU A 9 -7.81 -2.63 2.26
N ILE A 10 -9.08 -2.27 2.02
CA ILE A 10 -9.84 -1.38 2.91
C ILE A 10 -10.01 -2.02 4.29
N ASP A 11 -10.51 -3.25 4.35
CA ASP A 11 -10.81 -3.93 5.61
C ASP A 11 -9.53 -4.24 6.40
N THR A 12 -8.51 -4.77 5.71
CA THR A 12 -7.23 -5.13 6.34
C THR A 12 -6.46 -3.87 6.76
N GLY A 13 -6.45 -2.84 5.92
CA GLY A 13 -5.86 -1.54 6.22
C GLY A 13 -6.50 -0.88 7.43
N ALA A 14 -7.82 -0.97 7.58
CA ALA A 14 -8.52 -0.47 8.77
C ALA A 14 -8.09 -1.21 10.06
N VAL A 15 -7.93 -2.54 10.01
CA VAL A 15 -7.43 -3.33 11.14
C VAL A 15 -6.01 -2.92 11.51
N VAL A 16 -5.12 -2.78 10.53
CA VAL A 16 -3.73 -2.37 10.74
C VAL A 16 -3.65 -0.95 11.29
N LEU A 17 -4.44 -0.02 10.76
CA LEU A 17 -4.51 1.36 11.25
C LEU A 17 -5.01 1.40 12.71
N GLN A 18 -6.00 0.59 13.06
CA GLN A 18 -6.47 0.50 14.43
C GLN A 18 -5.37 0.00 15.37
N LYS A 19 -4.65 -1.07 14.98
CA LYS A 19 -3.50 -1.58 15.74
C LYS A 19 -2.41 -0.53 15.92
N LEU A 20 -2.06 0.20 14.84
CA LEU A 20 -1.10 1.30 14.88
C LEU A 20 -1.51 2.37 15.91
N ASN A 21 -2.80 2.74 15.94
CA ASN A 21 -3.31 3.76 16.86
C ASN A 21 -3.33 3.29 18.32
N ASP A 22 -3.63 2.00 18.56
CA ASP A 22 -3.75 1.44 19.91
C ASP A 22 -2.39 1.07 20.51
N GLU A 23 -1.46 0.56 19.71
CA GLU A 23 -0.21 -0.06 20.17
C GLU A 23 1.06 0.69 19.71
N GLY A 24 0.95 1.64 18.78
CA GLY A 24 2.06 2.43 18.23
C GLY A 24 2.77 1.76 17.05
N ALA A 25 3.66 2.50 16.39
CA ALA A 25 4.31 2.08 15.14
C ALA A 25 5.14 0.79 15.26
N ASP A 26 5.81 0.59 16.39
CA ASP A 26 6.66 -0.58 16.62
C ASP A 26 5.85 -1.89 16.79
N SER A 27 4.52 -1.81 16.88
CA SER A 27 3.63 -2.98 16.95
C SER A 27 3.40 -3.65 15.59
N LEU A 28 3.63 -2.92 14.49
CA LEU A 28 3.34 -3.42 13.16
C LEU A 28 4.43 -4.37 12.69
N SER A 29 4.02 -5.53 12.18
CA SER A 29 4.89 -6.40 11.41
C SER A 29 5.33 -5.69 10.11
N PRO A 30 6.40 -6.18 9.45
CA PRO A 30 6.78 -5.66 8.15
C PRO A 30 5.64 -5.72 7.12
N ALA A 31 4.85 -6.82 7.11
CA ALA A 31 3.75 -6.97 6.17
C ALA A 31 2.56 -6.06 6.51
N GLU A 32 2.24 -5.89 7.81
CA GLU A 32 1.25 -4.90 8.26
C GLU A 32 1.66 -3.49 7.84
N SER A 33 2.93 -3.13 8.01
CA SER A 33 3.45 -1.83 7.55
C SER A 33 3.28 -1.65 6.03
N GLY A 34 3.53 -2.70 5.24
CA GLY A 34 3.28 -2.69 3.79
C GLY A 34 1.81 -2.43 3.45
N VAL A 35 0.87 -3.09 4.14
CA VAL A 35 -0.58 -2.86 3.99
C VAL A 35 -0.94 -1.43 4.36
N TYR A 36 -0.41 -0.91 5.46
CA TYR A 36 -0.66 0.46 5.91
C TYR A 36 -0.26 1.50 4.86
N TRP A 37 0.93 1.36 4.26
CA TRP A 37 1.38 2.28 3.22
C TRP A 37 0.59 2.16 1.93
N MET A 38 0.27 0.93 1.50
CA MET A 38 -0.58 0.71 0.34
C MET A 38 -1.99 1.29 0.54
N TRP A 39 -2.55 1.16 1.74
CA TRP A 39 -3.85 1.75 2.09
C TRP A 39 -3.83 3.28 2.01
N TRP A 40 -2.76 3.92 2.47
CA TRP A 40 -2.62 5.38 2.34
C TRP A 40 -2.52 5.85 0.89
N ILE A 41 -1.78 5.11 0.07
CA ILE A 41 -1.66 5.41 -1.37
C ILE A 41 -3.01 5.24 -2.06
N ASP A 42 -3.72 4.14 -1.79
CA ASP A 42 -5.08 3.90 -2.30
C ASP A 42 -6.03 5.03 -1.88
N TYR A 43 -6.05 5.38 -0.59
CA TYR A 43 -6.84 6.48 -0.06
C TYR A 43 -6.55 7.79 -0.80
N ALA A 44 -5.28 8.14 -0.99
CA ALA A 44 -4.89 9.39 -1.64
C ALA A 44 -5.33 9.43 -3.10
N VAL A 45 -4.99 8.38 -3.87
CA VAL A 45 -5.27 8.34 -5.31
C VAL A 45 -6.77 8.23 -5.58
N ARG A 46 -7.51 7.39 -4.86
CA ARG A 46 -8.95 7.23 -5.09
C ARG A 46 -9.79 8.41 -4.62
N ASN A 47 -9.42 9.07 -3.53
CA ASN A 47 -10.19 10.22 -3.03
C ASN A 47 -9.81 11.55 -3.70
N SER A 48 -8.57 11.71 -4.13
CA SER A 48 -8.07 13.00 -4.66
C SER A 48 -7.48 12.95 -6.06
N GLY A 49 -7.26 11.75 -6.62
CA GLY A 49 -6.56 11.59 -7.89
C GLY A 49 -5.10 12.06 -7.86
N SER A 50 -4.50 12.15 -6.67
CA SER A 50 -3.20 12.79 -6.43
C SER A 50 -2.50 12.25 -5.17
N PHE A 51 -1.25 12.63 -4.97
CA PHE A 51 -0.50 12.41 -3.73
C PHE A 51 -0.73 13.52 -2.69
N GLY A 52 -1.59 14.51 -2.96
CA GLY A 52 -1.87 15.63 -2.06
C GLY A 52 -2.14 15.20 -0.61
N PRO A 53 -3.04 14.22 -0.35
CA PRO A 53 -3.28 13.73 1.01
C PRO A 53 -2.05 13.13 1.71
N LEU A 54 -1.13 12.51 0.96
CA LEU A 54 0.13 12.00 1.51
C LEU A 54 1.06 13.15 1.89
N GLN A 55 1.13 14.18 1.05
CA GLN A 55 1.98 15.37 1.27
C GLN A 55 1.48 16.18 2.46
N ASP A 56 0.16 16.34 2.60
CA ASP A 56 -0.47 17.10 3.69
C ASP A 56 -0.14 16.54 5.08
N VAL A 57 0.04 15.22 5.17
CA VAL A 57 0.39 14.54 6.43
C VAL A 57 1.89 14.24 6.55
N GLY A 58 2.71 14.66 5.58
CA GLY A 58 4.15 14.38 5.56
C GLY A 58 4.48 12.89 5.48
N SER A 59 3.66 12.11 4.79
CA SER A 59 3.78 10.65 4.70
C SER A 59 5.01 10.21 3.91
N THR A 60 5.61 9.11 4.36
CA THR A 60 6.69 8.38 3.68
C THR A 60 6.19 7.14 2.93
N ALA A 61 4.86 6.99 2.76
CA ALA A 61 4.24 5.78 2.24
C ALA A 61 4.85 5.26 0.93
N ILE A 62 5.12 6.13 -0.06
CA ILE A 62 5.72 5.71 -1.34
C ILE A 62 7.13 5.15 -1.12
N SER A 63 8.02 5.89 -0.45
CA SER A 63 9.41 5.45 -0.23
C SER A 63 9.49 4.20 0.64
N ASP A 64 8.65 4.11 1.68
CA ASP A 64 8.65 2.97 2.59
C ASP A 64 8.06 1.72 1.91
N LEU A 65 7.06 1.88 1.05
CA LEU A 65 6.50 0.76 0.31
C LEU A 65 7.45 0.28 -0.80
N ILE A 66 8.22 1.18 -1.43
CA ILE A 66 9.33 0.80 -2.33
C ILE A 66 10.33 -0.07 -1.56
N ALA A 67 10.88 0.45 -0.46
CA ALA A 67 11.88 -0.28 0.34
C ALA A 67 11.35 -1.63 0.86
N PHE A 68 10.08 -1.69 1.25
CA PHE A 68 9.40 -2.93 1.60
C PHE A 68 9.36 -3.89 0.41
N SER A 69 8.83 -3.45 -0.73
CA SER A 69 8.63 -4.28 -1.92
C SER A 69 9.94 -4.86 -2.45
N GLU A 70 11.02 -4.10 -2.44
CA GLU A 70 12.36 -4.56 -2.82
C GLU A 70 12.87 -5.64 -1.87
N ARG A 71 12.75 -5.42 -0.55
CA ARG A 71 13.22 -6.35 0.48
C ARG A 71 12.45 -7.68 0.47
N THR A 72 11.17 -7.65 0.13
CA THR A 72 10.31 -8.85 0.09
C THR A 72 10.20 -9.49 -1.30
N GLY A 73 10.80 -8.87 -2.33
CA GLY A 73 10.80 -9.38 -3.70
C GLY A 73 9.48 -9.23 -4.45
N LEU A 74 8.65 -8.24 -4.07
CA LEU A 74 7.37 -7.94 -4.73
C LEU A 74 7.62 -7.13 -6.01
N THR A 75 7.90 -7.87 -7.08
CA THR A 75 8.48 -7.28 -8.30
C THR A 75 7.49 -6.38 -9.02
N ARG A 76 6.19 -6.72 -9.01
CA ARG A 76 5.16 -5.90 -9.69
C ARG A 76 4.86 -4.65 -8.88
N LEU A 77 4.76 -4.78 -7.56
CA LEU A 77 4.59 -3.63 -6.66
C LEU A 77 5.77 -2.66 -6.79
N ALA A 78 7.02 -3.16 -6.72
CA ALA A 78 8.21 -2.32 -6.84
C ALA A 78 8.28 -1.59 -8.19
N ALA A 79 8.10 -2.34 -9.30
CA ALA A 79 8.17 -1.78 -10.64
C ALA A 79 7.08 -0.73 -10.90
N TRP A 80 5.89 -0.89 -10.31
CA TRP A 80 4.85 0.12 -10.39
C TRP A 80 5.19 1.36 -9.56
N LEU A 81 5.68 1.18 -8.33
CA LEU A 81 6.05 2.30 -7.45
C LEU A 81 7.21 3.15 -7.99
N ASP A 82 8.10 2.58 -8.82
CA ASP A 82 9.12 3.36 -9.54
C ASP A 82 8.53 4.48 -10.41
N SER A 83 7.29 4.31 -10.89
CA SER A 83 6.59 5.35 -11.66
C SER A 83 6.11 6.52 -10.81
N ALA A 84 6.11 6.40 -9.47
CA ALA A 84 5.67 7.46 -8.55
C ALA A 84 6.57 8.71 -8.57
N ALA A 85 7.75 8.64 -9.18
CA ALA A 85 8.54 9.83 -9.49
C ALA A 85 7.80 10.83 -10.41
N ASP A 86 6.84 10.35 -11.21
CA ASP A 86 5.87 11.14 -11.95
C ASP A 86 4.46 10.83 -11.42
N GLU A 87 4.00 11.65 -10.48
CA GLU A 87 2.68 11.52 -9.85
C GLU A 87 1.53 11.44 -10.87
N SER A 88 1.58 12.23 -11.94
CA SER A 88 0.53 12.22 -12.97
C SER A 88 0.48 10.89 -13.70
N THR A 89 1.65 10.33 -14.03
CA THR A 89 1.75 9.02 -14.67
C THR A 89 1.26 7.92 -13.72
N PHE A 90 1.73 7.92 -12.47
CA PHE A 90 1.32 6.95 -11.46
C PHE A 90 -0.20 6.95 -11.21
N CYS A 91 -0.80 8.12 -11.00
CA CYS A 91 -2.23 8.22 -10.70
C CYS A 91 -3.11 7.80 -11.89
N LYS A 92 -2.65 8.04 -13.13
CA LYS A 92 -3.37 7.63 -14.34
C LYS A 92 -3.34 6.12 -14.57
N SER A 93 -2.23 5.45 -14.25
CA SER A 93 -2.07 4.00 -14.41
C SER A 93 -2.52 3.22 -13.16
N TYR A 94 -2.97 3.90 -12.10
CA TYR A 94 -3.25 3.31 -10.80
C TYR A 94 -4.14 2.06 -10.88
N LEU A 95 -5.33 2.17 -11.50
CA LEU A 95 -6.28 1.07 -11.57
C LEU A 95 -5.77 -0.10 -12.44
N GLU A 96 -4.86 0.16 -13.38
CA GLU A 96 -4.29 -0.87 -14.24
C GLU A 96 -3.29 -1.74 -13.49
N HIS A 97 -2.56 -1.16 -12.53
CA HIS A 97 -1.55 -1.87 -11.74
C HIS A 97 -2.05 -2.36 -10.38
N PHE A 98 -3.15 -1.80 -9.87
CA PHE A 98 -3.67 -2.05 -8.53
C PHE A 98 -3.79 -3.55 -8.22
N ASP A 99 -4.52 -4.31 -9.06
CA ASP A 99 -4.81 -5.71 -8.76
C ASP A 99 -3.55 -6.56 -8.65
N GLU A 100 -2.59 -6.38 -9.56
CA GLU A 100 -1.36 -7.16 -9.55
C GLU A 100 -0.47 -6.82 -8.35
N ALA A 101 -0.30 -5.53 -8.07
CA ALA A 101 0.51 -5.05 -6.96
C ALA A 101 -0.12 -5.41 -5.59
N CYS A 102 -1.43 -5.24 -5.47
CA CYS A 102 -2.19 -5.54 -4.26
C CYS A 102 -2.24 -7.05 -3.98
N SER A 103 -2.31 -7.90 -5.02
CA SER A 103 -2.26 -9.35 -4.84
C SER A 103 -0.91 -9.82 -4.29
N GLU A 104 0.21 -9.28 -4.77
CA GLU A 104 1.54 -9.60 -4.23
C GLU A 104 1.63 -9.26 -2.73
N LEU A 105 1.16 -8.07 -2.37
CA LEU A 105 1.13 -7.61 -0.98
C LEU A 105 0.25 -8.50 -0.10
N ARG A 106 -0.95 -8.86 -0.58
CA ARG A 106 -1.87 -9.76 0.13
C ARG A 106 -1.22 -11.11 0.40
N ASP A 107 -0.54 -11.68 -0.58
CA ASP A 107 0.04 -13.01 -0.44
C ASP A 107 1.16 -13.01 0.61
N VAL A 108 1.96 -11.94 0.70
CA VAL A 108 2.95 -11.74 1.77
C VAL A 108 2.28 -11.55 3.12
N TYR A 109 1.26 -10.69 3.21
CA TYR A 109 0.52 -10.45 4.46
C TYR A 109 -0.10 -11.74 5.02
N CYS A 110 -0.77 -12.52 4.18
CA CYS A 110 -1.39 -13.79 4.56
C CYS A 110 -0.36 -14.86 4.96
N ALA A 111 0.89 -14.76 4.49
CA ALA A 111 1.96 -15.65 4.90
C ALA A 111 2.56 -15.27 6.27
N ASP A 112 2.57 -13.98 6.59
CA ASP A 112 3.13 -13.43 7.84
C ASP A 112 2.17 -13.56 9.03
N VAL A 113 0.86 -13.40 8.81
CA VAL A 113 -0.18 -13.43 9.87
C VAL A 113 -0.68 -14.85 10.17
N ARG A 114 -0.03 -15.89 9.63
CA ARG A 114 -0.35 -17.31 9.91
C ARG A 114 0.31 -17.83 11.17
#